data_AF-A0A1M7TJA8-F1
#
_entry.id   AF-A0A1M7TJA8-F1
#
_cell.length_a   1.000
_cell.length_b   1.000
_cell.length_c   1.000
_cell.angle_alpha   90.00
_cell.angle_beta   90.00
_cell.angle_gamma   90.00
#
_symmetry.space_group_name_H-M   'P 1'
#
loop_
_entity.id
_entity.type
_entity.pdbx_description
1 polymer ?
#
loop_
_entity_poly.entity_id
_entity_poly.type
_entity_poly.pdbx_seq_one_letter_code
_entity_poly.pdbx_strand_id
1 'polypeptide(L)' 'MRNEIVRKAIELGRPHGFVTFDQLDELLRVEMQAETMAPEDIEALLGALSDEGINVVEAC' A
#
# COMPACT_ATOMS: atom_id res chain seq x y z
N MET A 1 0.49 -11.51 9.54
CA MET A 1 -0.26 -11.21 8.32
C MET A 1 -0.30 -9.71 8.00
N ARG A 2 -0.78 -8.80 8.87
CA ARG A 2 -0.81 -7.34 8.55
C ARG A 2 0.51 -6.67 8.15
N ASN A 3 1.65 -7.18 8.62
CA ASN A 3 2.97 -6.61 8.31
C ASN A 3 3.47 -6.91 6.88
N GLU A 4 2.92 -7.91 6.20
CA GLU A 4 3.45 -8.34 4.89
C GLU A 4 3.02 -7.40 3.76
N ILE A 5 1.77 -6.93 3.79
CA ILE A 5 1.25 -5.95 2.82
C ILE A 5 2.00 -4.63 2.93
N VAL A 6 2.19 -4.13 4.16
CA VAL A 6 2.93 -2.90 4.41
C VAL A 6 4.35 -3.01 3.86
N ARG A 7 5.05 -4.12 4.13
CA ARG A 7 6.39 -4.35 3.57
C ARG A 7 6.40 -4.36 2.04
N LYS A 8 5.47 -5.09 1.42
CA LYS A 8 5.39 -5.16 -0.04
C LYS A 8 5.05 -3.81 -0.67
N ALA A 9 4.16 -3.03 -0.05
CA ALA A 9 3.84 -1.68 -0.51
C ALA A 9 5.05 -0.75 -0.42
N ILE A 10 5.84 -0.85 0.65
CA ILE A 10 7.10 -0.11 0.82
C ILE A 10 8.12 -0.53 -0.25
N GLU A 11 8.28 -1.83 -0.48
CA GLU A 11 9.17 -2.36 -1.53
C GLU A 11 8.78 -1.88 -2.93
N LEU A 12 7.46 -1.77 -3.19
CA LEU A 12 6.93 -1.29 -4.45
C LEU A 12 7.20 0.21 -4.66
N GLY A 13 7.01 1.01 -3.61
CA GLY A 13 7.16 2.47 -3.68
C GLY A 13 8.59 2.99 -3.53
N ARG A 14 9.48 2.23 -2.87
CA ARG A 14 10.88 2.61 -2.61
C ARG A 14 11.68 3.07 -3.84
N PRO A 15 11.60 2.40 -4.99
CA PRO A 15 12.43 2.76 -6.15
C PRO A 15 12.05 4.13 -6.75
N HIS A 16 10.81 4.58 -6.54
CA HIS A 16 10.26 5.79 -7.17
C HIS A 16 9.96 6.91 -6.16
N GLY A 17 9.92 6.58 -4.86
CA GLY A 17 9.45 7.49 -3.81
C GLY A 17 7.92 7.68 -3.81
N PHE A 18 7.21 6.90 -4.63
CA PHE A 18 5.76 6.91 -4.70
C PHE A 18 5.21 5.57 -5.18
N VAL A 19 3.93 5.34 -4.92
CA VAL A 19 3.13 4.21 -5.39
C VAL A 19 1.78 4.74 -5.88
N THR A 20 1.20 4.14 -6.92
CA THR A 20 -0.13 4.55 -7.39
C THR A 20 -1.27 3.85 -6.66
N PHE A 21 -2.46 4.44 -6.65
CA PHE A 21 -3.67 3.78 -6.12
C PHE A 21 -3.95 2.44 -6.81
N ASP A 22 -3.78 2.36 -8.14
CA ASP A 22 -4.00 1.10 -8.88
C ASP A 22 -3.02 0.00 -8.46
N GLN A 23 -1.76 0.37 -8.24
CA GLN A 23 -0.72 -0.54 -7.77
C GLN A 23 -1.02 -1.05 -6.35
N LEU A 24 -1.51 -0.17 -5.49
CA LEU A 24 -1.96 -0.52 -4.14
C LEU A 24 -3.19 -1.44 -4.20
N ASP A 25 -4.21 -1.12 -5.02
CA ASP A 25 -5.41 -1.95 -5.17
C ASP A 25 -5.06 -3.35 -5.69
N GLU A 26 -4.18 -3.45 -6.69
CA GLU A 26 -3.69 -4.72 -7.21
C GLU A 26 -2.94 -5.53 -6.14
N LEU A 27 -2.05 -4.90 -5.37
CA LEU A 27 -1.35 -5.55 -4.27
C LEU A 27 -2.34 -6.10 -3.24
N LEU A 28 -3.35 -5.33 -2.87
CA LEU A 28 -4.38 -5.72 -1.90
C LEU A 28 -5.24 -6.89 -2.42
N ARG A 29 -5.58 -6.87 -3.72
CA ARG A 29 -6.30 -7.97 -4.38
C ARG A 29 -5.50 -9.27 -4.37
N VAL A 30 -4.22 -9.21 -4.71
CA VAL A 30 -3.33 -10.38 -4.80
C VAL A 30 -3.04 -10.96 -3.41
N GLU A 31 -2.77 -10.11 -2.42
CA GLU A 31 -2.26 -10.56 -1.12
C GLU A 31 -3.36 -10.97 -0.13
N MET A 32 -4.56 -10.37 -0.19
CA MET A 32 -5.56 -10.61 0.85
C MET A 32 -6.98 -10.91 0.40
N GLN A 33 -7.30 -10.92 -0.91
CA GLN A 33 -8.68 -10.89 -1.40
C GLN A 33 -9.42 -9.72 -0.73
N ALA A 34 -9.45 -8.58 -1.42
CA ALA A 34 -9.80 -7.24 -0.92
C ALA A 34 -11.03 -7.13 0.02
N GLU A 35 -11.93 -8.11 0.04
CA GLU A 35 -13.10 -8.22 0.91
C GLU A 35 -12.81 -8.23 2.42
N THR A 36 -11.55 -8.39 2.84
CA THR A 36 -11.18 -8.51 4.27
C THR A 36 -10.48 -7.29 4.87
N MET A 37 -10.17 -6.26 4.08
CA MET A 37 -9.50 -5.05 4.57
C MET A 37 -10.50 -4.09 5.23
N ALA A 38 -10.32 -3.83 6.52
CA ALA A 38 -11.06 -2.81 7.23
C ALA A 38 -10.48 -1.41 6.89
N PRO A 39 -11.29 -0.33 6.94
CA PRO A 39 -10.80 1.03 6.70
C PRO A 39 -9.56 1.40 7.54
N GLU A 40 -9.51 0.91 8.78
CA GLU A 40 -8.40 1.15 9.71
C GLU A 40 -7.08 0.51 9.23
N ASP A 41 -7.16 -0.61 8.52
CA ASP A 41 -5.98 -1.26 7.95
C ASP A 41 -5.44 -0.48 6.74
N ILE A 42 -6.32 0.17 5.97
CA ILE A 42 -5.95 1.06 4.86
C ILE A 42 -5.25 2.31 5.41
N GLU A 43 -5.80 2.93 6.45
CA GLU A 43 -5.17 4.09 7.11
C GLU A 43 -3.78 3.74 7.68
N ALA A 44 -3.65 2.57 8.31
CA ALA A 44 -2.37 2.08 8.81
C ALA A 44 -1.34 1.86 7.68
N LEU A 45 -1.78 1.34 6.54
CA LEU A 45 -0.93 1.15 5.35
C LEU A 45 -0.46 2.49 4.77
N LEU A 46 -1.37 3.45 4.60
CA LEU A 46 -1.04 4.78 4.10
C LEU A 46 -0.11 5.53 5.07
N GLY A 47 -0.34 5.40 6.38
CA GLY A 47 0.55 5.95 7.41
C GLY A 47 1.95 5.38 7.33
N ALA A 48 2.08 4.05 7.22
CA ALA A 48 3.39 3.40 7.10
C ALA A 48 4.14 3.77 5.82
N LEU A 49 3.44 3.96 4.69
CA LEU A 49 4.04 4.49 3.47
C LEU A 49 4.55 5.92 3.65
N SER A 50 3.74 6.79 4.27
CA SER A 50 4.12 8.17 4.56
C SER A 50 5.31 8.26 5.51
N ASP A 51 5.41 7.37 6.50
CA ASP A 51 6.54 7.30 7.45
C ASP A 51 7.86 6.96 6.74
N GLU A 52 7.81 6.14 5.69
CA GLU A 52 8.95 5.84 4.82
C GLU A 52 9.18 6.91 3.74
N GLY A 53 8.41 8.00 3.74
CA GLY A 53 8.51 9.08 2.74
C GLY A 53 7.99 8.69 1.35
N ILE A 54 7.17 7.65 1.27
CA ILE A 54 6.57 7.16 0.04
C ILE A 54 5.20 7.80 -0.12
N ASN A 55 5.00 8.49 -1.23
CA ASN A 55 3.72 9.15 -1.53
C ASN A 55 2.77 8.22 -2.28
N VAL A 56 1.48 8.30 -1.97
CA VAL A 56 0.45 7.65 -2.78
C VAL A 56 -0.10 8.67 -3.77
N VAL A 57 -0.09 8.33 -5.06
CA VAL A 57 -0.51 9.24 -6.14
C VAL A 57 -1.54 8.56 -7.05
N GLU A 58 -2.32 9.36 -7.79
CA GLU A 58 -3.11 8.81 -8.90
C GLU A 58 -2.18 8.39 -10.05
N ALA A 59 -2.53 7.29 -10.72
CA ALA A 59 -1.92 6.96 -12.01
C ALA A 59 -2.48 7.94 -13.06
N CYS A 60 -1.59 8.74 -13.66
CA CYS A 60 -1.94 9.59 -14.81
C CYS A 60 -2.01 8.79 -16.11
#